data_AF-A0A261A3Y4-F1
#
_entry.id   AF-A0A261A3Y4-F1
#
_cell.length_a   1.000
_cell.length_b   1.000
_cell.length_c   1.000
_cell.angle_alpha   90.00
_cell.angle_beta   90.00
_cell.angle_gamma   90.00
#
_symmetry.space_group_name_H-M   'P 1'
#
loop_
_entity.id
_entity.type
_entity.pdbx_description
1 polymer ?
#
loop_
_entity_poly.entity_id
_entity_poly.type
_entity_poly.pdbx_seq_one_letter_code
_entity_poly.pdbx_strand_id
1 'polypeptide(L)'
;TTATIYRSLKDEEYICKSDLFVILQNMAFDIFPAADAELAVLGSQFAAGNFDSLVAKYVKLTKGDPDDIREELKYDYSKLKTSNPYPAQDLVFLLIIPAIRICLNKIIDLERPEMFLQSSTKKSPMNVRLFEDGDQQFVMESELAIAMKPEKASEIIVGRGKVGFHTYTTITLDEALRKGAGRVEFIRYPIKRTKHRAVPIEGPDPEDPNSWCILAVDAFFEYMKSIITGFKIFQKCGTSADNFAFFEVIFLGLEEVFKPKVKSPYFLQI
;
A
#
# COMPACT_ATOMS: atom_id res chain seq x y z
N THR A 1 -14.88 -4.70 0.39
CA THR A 1 -14.26 -3.72 -0.55
C THR A 1 -13.99 -4.42 -1.86
N THR A 2 -14.43 -3.87 -2.99
CA THR A 2 -14.13 -4.43 -4.32
C THR A 2 -12.71 -4.06 -4.71
N ALA A 3 -11.89 -5.03 -5.12
CA ALA A 3 -10.55 -4.72 -5.60
C ALA A 3 -10.58 -3.93 -6.91
N THR A 4 -9.59 -3.06 -7.10
CA THR A 4 -9.43 -2.35 -8.36
C THR A 4 -8.78 -3.29 -9.37
N ILE A 5 -9.45 -3.53 -10.50
CA ILE A 5 -8.86 -4.24 -11.65
C ILE A 5 -8.17 -3.20 -12.53
N TYR A 6 -6.87 -3.38 -12.73
CA TYR A 6 -6.04 -2.61 -13.64
C TYR A 6 -5.89 -3.36 -14.96
N ARG A 7 -5.58 -2.65 -16.05
CA ARG A 7 -5.38 -3.25 -17.36
C ARG A 7 -4.06 -2.83 -17.97
N SER A 8 -3.38 -3.75 -18.63
CA SER A 8 -2.20 -3.39 -19.41
C SER A 8 -2.57 -2.71 -20.73
N LEU A 9 -1.56 -2.25 -21.48
CA LEU A 9 -1.75 -1.78 -22.85
C LEU A 9 -2.26 -2.88 -23.80
N LYS A 10 -2.10 -4.16 -23.44
CA LYS A 10 -2.63 -5.32 -24.16
C LYS A 10 -4.01 -5.76 -23.66
N ASP A 11 -4.61 -5.00 -22.75
CA ASP A 11 -5.88 -5.32 -22.08
C ASP A 11 -5.86 -6.59 -21.22
N GLU A 12 -4.69 -7.05 -20.80
CA GLU A 12 -4.56 -8.08 -19.77
C GLU A 12 -4.92 -7.50 -18.39
N GLU A 13 -5.62 -8.27 -17.56
CA GLU A 13 -6.14 -7.81 -16.26
C GLU A 13 -5.15 -8.06 -15.11
N TYR A 14 -4.97 -7.05 -14.27
CA TYR A 14 -4.04 -7.05 -13.13
C TYR A 14 -4.74 -6.59 -11.86
N ILE A 15 -4.23 -7.03 -10.72
CA ILE A 15 -4.63 -6.57 -9.40
C ILE A 15 -3.41 -6.14 -8.61
N CYS A 16 -3.53 -5.08 -7.82
CA CYS A 16 -2.46 -4.68 -6.92
C CYS A 16 -2.31 -5.72 -5.80
N LYS A 17 -1.07 -6.02 -5.38
CA LYS A 17 -0.82 -6.97 -4.29
C LYS A 17 -1.48 -6.55 -2.97
N SER A 18 -1.54 -5.24 -2.69
CA SER A 18 -2.22 -4.72 -1.50
C SER A 18 -3.74 -4.93 -1.54
N ASP A 19 -4.36 -4.82 -2.73
CA ASP A 19 -5.79 -5.12 -2.92
C ASP A 19 -6.07 -6.63 -2.76
N LEU A 20 -5.12 -7.48 -3.16
CA LEU A 20 -5.22 -8.93 -2.98
C LEU A 20 -5.25 -9.31 -1.48
N PHE A 21 -4.50 -8.63 -0.62
CA PHE A 21 -4.55 -8.87 0.82
C PHE A 21 -5.95 -8.61 1.39
N VAL A 22 -6.60 -7.52 0.98
CA VAL A 22 -7.97 -7.21 1.42
C VAL A 22 -8.97 -8.24 0.91
N ILE A 23 -8.82 -8.72 -0.33
CA ILE A 23 -9.63 -9.83 -0.83
C ILE A 23 -9.40 -11.09 -0.01
N LEU A 24 -8.15 -11.48 0.22
CA LEU A 24 -7.83 -12.70 0.98
C LEU A 24 -8.30 -12.61 2.42
N GLN A 25 -8.22 -11.43 3.04
CA GLN A 25 -8.76 -11.17 4.36
C GLN A 25 -10.28 -11.29 4.37
N ASN A 26 -10.99 -10.69 3.40
CA ASN A 26 -12.44 -10.82 3.28
C ASN A 26 -12.86 -12.26 2.97
N MET A 27 -12.18 -12.94 2.05
CA MET A 27 -12.37 -14.36 1.78
C MET A 27 -12.09 -15.20 3.02
N ALA A 28 -11.08 -14.87 3.83
CA ALA A 28 -10.87 -15.55 5.09
C ALA A 28 -12.05 -15.29 6.05
N PHE A 29 -12.60 -14.09 6.12
CA PHE A 29 -13.83 -13.83 6.89
C PHE A 29 -15.06 -14.54 6.31
N ASP A 30 -15.15 -14.70 4.99
CA ASP A 30 -16.26 -15.34 4.27
C ASP A 30 -16.11 -16.86 4.12
N ILE A 31 -14.92 -17.44 4.30
CA ILE A 31 -14.60 -18.89 4.37
C ILE A 31 -14.51 -19.37 5.83
N PHE A 32 -14.17 -18.47 6.74
CA PHE A 32 -14.49 -18.57 8.16
C PHE A 32 -15.75 -17.76 8.53
N PRO A 33 -16.92 -17.94 7.87
CA PRO A 33 -18.13 -17.96 8.63
C PRO A 33 -18.06 -19.32 9.31
N ALA A 34 -17.18 -19.48 10.30
CA ALA A 34 -17.51 -20.41 11.35
C ALA A 34 -18.82 -19.83 11.86
N ALA A 35 -19.92 -20.40 11.35
CA ALA A 35 -21.26 -19.89 11.49
C ALA A 35 -21.45 -19.54 12.95
N ASP A 36 -22.20 -18.49 13.27
CA ASP A 36 -22.47 -18.11 14.66
C ASP A 36 -22.74 -19.35 15.55
N ALA A 37 -23.34 -20.41 14.98
CA ALA A 37 -23.47 -21.75 15.56
C ALA A 37 -22.16 -22.48 15.95
N GLU A 38 -21.16 -22.62 15.07
CA GLU A 38 -19.91 -23.35 15.39
C GLU A 38 -19.02 -22.57 16.36
N LEU A 39 -18.98 -21.23 16.22
CA LEU A 39 -18.31 -20.34 17.18
C LEU A 39 -19.04 -20.33 18.53
N ALA A 40 -20.37 -20.36 18.55
CA ALA A 40 -21.14 -20.48 19.79
C ALA A 40 -20.94 -21.85 20.46
N VAL A 41 -20.84 -22.93 19.68
CA VAL A 41 -20.55 -24.28 20.21
C VAL A 41 -19.15 -24.31 20.82
N LEU A 42 -18.13 -23.81 20.11
CA LEU A 42 -16.78 -23.70 20.65
C LEU A 42 -16.75 -22.80 21.89
N GLY A 43 -17.34 -21.60 21.83
CA GLY A 43 -17.45 -20.69 22.96
C GLY A 43 -18.15 -21.31 24.18
N SER A 44 -19.17 -22.13 23.96
CA SER A 44 -19.87 -22.87 25.02
C SER A 44 -18.99 -23.97 25.63
N GLN A 45 -18.23 -24.70 24.80
CA GLN A 45 -17.25 -25.69 25.28
C GLN A 45 -16.15 -25.03 26.11
N PHE A 46 -15.65 -23.86 25.67
CA PHE A 46 -14.68 -23.06 26.42
C PHE A 46 -15.22 -22.55 27.74
N ALA A 47 -16.45 -22.02 27.74
CA ALA A 47 -17.11 -21.58 28.97
C ALA A 47 -17.27 -22.73 29.98
N ALA A 48 -17.46 -23.96 29.48
CA ALA A 48 -17.51 -25.19 30.26
C ALA A 48 -16.11 -25.75 30.65
N GLY A 49 -15.01 -25.10 30.27
CA GLY A 49 -13.65 -25.52 30.56
C GLY A 49 -13.15 -26.69 29.71
N ASN A 50 -13.82 -26.99 28.59
CA ASN A 50 -13.41 -28.00 27.63
C ASN A 50 -12.61 -27.35 26.49
N PHE A 51 -11.28 -27.52 26.57
CA PHE A 51 -10.33 -26.98 25.59
C PHE A 51 -9.98 -27.98 24.47
N ASP A 52 -10.37 -29.25 24.61
CA ASP A 52 -9.90 -30.36 23.75
C ASP A 52 -10.24 -30.16 22.27
N SER A 53 -11.46 -29.68 21.99
CA SER A 53 -11.92 -29.48 20.62
C SER A 53 -11.09 -28.42 19.89
N LEU A 54 -10.70 -27.35 20.59
CA LEU A 54 -9.91 -26.30 19.99
C LEU A 54 -8.43 -26.67 19.91
N VAL A 55 -7.88 -27.33 20.94
CA VAL A 55 -6.52 -27.89 20.90
C VAL A 55 -6.37 -28.80 19.67
N ALA A 56 -7.32 -29.70 19.43
CA ALA A 56 -7.30 -30.57 18.26
C ALA A 56 -7.32 -29.81 16.92
N LYS A 57 -8.15 -28.74 16.82
CA LYS A 57 -8.16 -27.87 15.64
C LYS A 57 -6.84 -27.12 15.45
N TYR A 58 -6.26 -26.62 16.53
CA TYR A 58 -5.00 -25.86 16.50
C TYR A 58 -3.80 -26.72 16.17
N VAL A 59 -3.67 -27.90 16.79
CA VAL A 59 -2.63 -28.89 16.50
C VAL A 59 -2.64 -29.25 15.01
N LYS A 60 -3.83 -29.39 14.41
CA LYS A 60 -3.97 -29.66 12.96
C LYS A 60 -3.43 -28.51 12.09
N LEU A 61 -3.47 -27.28 12.56
CA LEU A 61 -3.06 -26.08 11.83
C LEU A 61 -1.58 -25.73 12.07
N THR A 62 -1.12 -25.75 13.32
CA THR A 62 0.21 -25.30 13.73
C THR A 62 1.23 -26.42 13.81
N LYS A 63 0.78 -27.68 13.93
CA LYS A 63 1.62 -28.84 14.31
C LYS A 63 2.37 -28.64 15.63
N GLY A 64 1.88 -27.76 16.51
CA GLY A 64 2.45 -27.55 17.84
C GLY A 64 2.09 -28.68 18.81
N ASP A 65 2.77 -28.69 19.96
CA ASP A 65 2.50 -29.67 21.02
C ASP A 65 1.11 -29.43 21.64
N PRO A 66 0.26 -30.47 21.76
CA PRO A 66 -1.10 -30.31 22.29
C PRO A 66 -1.18 -29.81 23.73
N ASP A 67 -0.21 -30.15 24.58
CA ASP A 67 -0.23 -29.79 26.00
C ASP A 67 0.24 -28.35 26.18
N ASP A 68 1.28 -27.93 25.44
CA ASP A 68 1.71 -26.52 25.41
C ASP A 68 0.59 -25.59 24.93
N ILE A 69 -0.08 -25.96 23.82
CA ILE A 69 -1.22 -25.21 23.27
C ILE A 69 -2.34 -25.15 24.32
N ARG A 70 -2.63 -26.24 25.02
CA ARG A 70 -3.68 -26.28 26.03
C ARG A 70 -3.40 -25.33 27.19
N GLU A 71 -2.18 -25.30 27.70
CA GLU A 71 -1.80 -24.41 28.81
C GLU A 71 -1.80 -22.93 28.38
N GLU A 72 -1.37 -22.63 27.17
CA GLU A 72 -1.46 -21.28 26.58
C GLU A 72 -2.93 -20.83 26.49
N LEU A 73 -3.82 -21.68 26.00
CA LEU A 73 -5.26 -21.38 25.91
C LEU A 73 -5.90 -21.12 27.27
N LYS A 74 -5.53 -21.90 28.30
CA LYS A 74 -6.01 -21.69 29.67
C LYS A 74 -5.52 -20.36 30.23
N TYR A 75 -4.25 -20.04 30.01
CA TYR A 75 -3.64 -18.79 30.45
C TYR A 75 -4.35 -17.59 29.81
N ASP A 76 -4.52 -17.59 28.49
CA ASP A 76 -5.19 -16.50 27.77
C ASP A 76 -6.66 -16.35 28.17
N TYR A 77 -7.38 -17.48 28.33
CA TYR A 77 -8.76 -17.45 28.83
C TYR A 77 -8.87 -16.81 30.22
N SER A 78 -7.96 -17.16 31.13
CA SER A 78 -7.95 -16.62 32.49
C SER A 78 -7.76 -15.11 32.51
N LYS A 79 -6.93 -14.59 31.60
CA LYS A 79 -6.63 -13.16 31.43
C LYS A 79 -7.79 -12.40 30.77
N LEU A 80 -8.48 -13.01 29.80
CA LEU A 80 -9.67 -12.41 29.19
C LEU A 80 -10.85 -12.36 30.15
N LYS A 81 -11.00 -13.39 30.99
CA LYS A 81 -12.09 -13.44 31.99
C LYS A 81 -12.08 -12.29 32.99
N THR A 82 -10.92 -11.69 33.26
CA THR A 82 -10.81 -10.55 34.19
C THR A 82 -11.11 -9.20 33.52
N SER A 83 -11.14 -9.14 32.20
CA SER A 83 -11.16 -7.88 31.43
C SER A 83 -12.31 -7.79 30.41
N ASN A 84 -13.01 -8.89 30.12
CA ASN A 84 -14.01 -8.96 29.06
C ASN A 84 -15.31 -9.64 29.54
N PRO A 85 -16.50 -9.10 29.22
CA PRO A 85 -17.79 -9.73 29.55
C PRO A 85 -18.07 -11.04 28.76
N TYR A 86 -17.35 -11.28 27.67
CA TYR A 86 -17.53 -12.43 26.77
C TYR A 86 -16.19 -13.15 26.47
N PRO A 87 -15.45 -13.61 27.49
CA PRO A 87 -14.06 -14.04 27.35
C PRO A 87 -13.89 -15.29 26.46
N ALA A 88 -14.90 -16.15 26.39
CA ALA A 88 -14.86 -17.35 25.55
C ALA A 88 -15.01 -17.01 24.06
N GLN A 89 -15.83 -16.02 23.73
CA GLN A 89 -16.04 -15.59 22.34
C GLN A 89 -14.80 -14.86 21.83
N ASP A 90 -14.25 -13.97 22.64
CA ASP A 90 -13.03 -13.22 22.32
C ASP A 90 -11.80 -14.13 22.16
N LEU A 91 -11.66 -15.15 23.02
CA LEU A 91 -10.58 -16.12 22.87
C LEU A 91 -10.69 -16.88 21.55
N VAL A 92 -11.89 -17.32 21.18
CA VAL A 92 -12.12 -18.00 19.89
C VAL A 92 -11.76 -17.07 18.72
N PHE A 93 -12.11 -15.79 18.77
CA PHE A 93 -11.72 -14.81 17.75
C PHE A 93 -10.20 -14.59 17.67
N LEU A 94 -9.52 -14.45 18.81
CA LEU A 94 -8.06 -14.29 18.86
C LEU A 94 -7.33 -15.46 18.19
N LEU A 95 -7.91 -16.66 18.24
CA LEU A 95 -7.31 -17.88 17.72
C LEU A 95 -7.60 -18.12 16.23
N ILE A 96 -8.60 -17.44 15.67
CA ILE A 96 -8.83 -17.44 14.22
C ILE A 96 -7.70 -16.70 13.50
N ILE A 97 -7.12 -15.66 14.12
CA ILE A 97 -6.10 -14.81 13.48
C ILE A 97 -4.83 -15.59 13.12
N PRO A 98 -4.22 -16.40 14.01
CA PRO A 98 -3.07 -17.24 13.65
C PRO A 98 -3.42 -18.32 12.62
N ALA A 99 -4.61 -18.90 12.68
CA ALA A 99 -5.08 -19.87 11.69
C ALA A 99 -5.15 -19.26 10.29
N ILE A 100 -5.74 -18.07 10.16
CA ILE A 100 -5.78 -17.29 8.92
C ILE A 100 -4.36 -17.01 8.45
N ARG A 101 -3.47 -16.54 9.34
CA ARG A 101 -2.07 -16.26 9.01
C ARG A 101 -1.34 -17.49 8.46
N ILE A 102 -1.51 -18.66 9.07
CA ILE A 102 -0.89 -19.92 8.64
C ILE A 102 -1.43 -20.33 7.27
N CYS A 103 -2.75 -20.29 7.07
CA CYS A 103 -3.36 -20.60 5.79
C CYS A 103 -2.89 -19.64 4.69
N LEU A 104 -2.82 -18.35 4.99
CA LEU A 104 -2.34 -17.32 4.08
C LEU A 104 -0.87 -17.57 3.71
N ASN A 105 -0.01 -17.81 4.69
CA ASN A 105 1.40 -18.13 4.45
C ASN A 105 1.54 -19.40 3.60
N LYS A 106 0.70 -20.42 3.82
CA LYS A 106 0.71 -21.64 3.00
C LYS A 106 0.36 -21.34 1.53
N ILE A 107 -0.66 -20.50 1.30
CA ILE A 107 -1.04 -20.06 -0.06
C ILE A 107 0.11 -19.27 -0.70
N ILE A 108 0.68 -18.32 0.06
CA ILE A 108 1.75 -17.44 -0.40
C ILE A 108 3.04 -18.21 -0.72
N ASP A 109 3.50 -19.07 0.18
CA ASP A 109 4.82 -19.67 0.12
C ASP A 109 4.85 -21.00 -0.64
N LEU A 110 3.76 -21.77 -0.61
CA LEU A 110 3.74 -23.15 -1.14
C LEU A 110 2.85 -23.32 -2.38
N GLU A 111 1.64 -22.76 -2.38
CA GLU A 111 0.65 -23.07 -3.42
C GLU A 111 0.69 -22.12 -4.62
N ARG A 112 0.93 -20.82 -4.36
CA ARG A 112 0.95 -19.77 -5.39
C ARG A 112 2.15 -18.81 -5.22
N PRO A 113 3.37 -19.29 -5.00
CA PRO A 113 4.54 -18.41 -4.83
C PRO A 113 4.71 -17.43 -5.99
N GLU A 114 4.34 -17.81 -7.22
CA GLU A 114 4.38 -16.96 -8.41
C GLU A 114 3.46 -15.73 -8.36
N MET A 115 2.39 -15.75 -7.55
CA MET A 115 1.49 -14.61 -7.39
C MET A 115 1.99 -13.61 -6.35
N PHE A 116 2.75 -14.08 -5.35
CA PHE A 116 3.10 -13.27 -4.18
C PHE A 116 4.59 -12.93 -4.12
N LEU A 117 5.46 -13.88 -4.45
CA LEU A 117 6.90 -13.68 -4.53
C LEU A 117 7.25 -13.00 -5.86
N GLN A 118 8.24 -12.09 -5.84
CA GLN A 118 8.78 -11.51 -7.07
C GLN A 118 9.32 -12.65 -7.95
N SER A 119 9.01 -12.64 -9.25
CA SER A 119 9.59 -13.62 -10.17
C SER A 119 11.11 -13.45 -10.18
N SER A 120 11.82 -14.32 -9.48
CA SER A 120 13.29 -14.40 -9.50
C SER A 120 13.83 -14.84 -10.88
N THR A 121 12.93 -15.19 -11.80
CA THR A 121 13.28 -15.60 -13.15
C THR A 121 13.21 -14.40 -14.10
N LYS A 122 14.30 -14.15 -14.83
CA LYS A 122 14.47 -13.10 -15.86
C LYS A 122 13.49 -13.17 -17.06
N LYS A 123 12.40 -13.93 -16.96
CA LYS A 123 11.54 -14.29 -18.10
C LYS A 123 10.17 -13.61 -18.10
N SER A 124 9.69 -13.08 -16.97
CA SER A 124 8.44 -12.31 -16.96
C SER A 124 8.73 -10.82 -17.19
N PRO A 125 8.00 -10.14 -18.08
CA PRO A 125 8.15 -8.70 -18.26
C PRO A 125 7.88 -7.99 -16.94
N MET A 126 8.75 -7.05 -16.57
CA MET A 126 8.57 -6.24 -15.37
C MET A 126 7.40 -5.28 -15.60
N ASN A 127 6.54 -5.12 -14.59
CA ASN A 127 5.39 -4.22 -14.68
C ASN A 127 5.83 -2.78 -14.39
N VAL A 128 5.36 -1.83 -15.21
CA VAL A 128 5.58 -0.39 -15.00
C VAL A 128 4.24 0.32 -15.14
N ARG A 129 3.93 1.22 -14.20
CA ARG A 129 2.72 2.03 -14.23
C ARG A 129 2.79 3.06 -15.34
N LEU A 130 1.77 3.05 -16.18
CA LEU A 130 1.42 4.10 -17.11
C LEU A 130 0.37 4.99 -16.47
N PHE A 131 0.79 6.16 -15.98
CA PHE A 131 -0.10 7.10 -15.34
C PHE A 131 -0.97 7.79 -16.38
N GLU A 132 -2.28 7.80 -16.12
CA GLU A 132 -3.27 8.46 -16.97
C GLU A 132 -3.88 9.64 -16.20
N ASP A 133 -3.70 10.85 -16.75
CA ASP A 133 -4.24 12.09 -16.20
C ASP A 133 -4.93 12.90 -17.30
N GLY A 134 -6.23 12.69 -17.45
CA GLY A 134 -7.00 13.26 -18.56
C GLY A 134 -6.52 12.72 -19.90
N ASP A 135 -6.00 13.60 -20.76
CA ASP A 135 -5.41 13.29 -22.06
C ASP A 135 -3.90 12.96 -21.98
N GLN A 136 -3.29 13.08 -20.81
CA GLN A 136 -1.87 12.86 -20.61
C GLN A 136 -1.58 11.43 -20.19
N GLN A 137 -0.57 10.83 -20.82
CA GLN A 137 -0.05 9.51 -20.47
C GLN A 137 1.47 9.58 -20.27
N PHE A 138 1.93 9.17 -19.09
CA PHE A 138 3.34 9.28 -18.72
C PHE A 138 3.77 8.18 -17.77
N VAL A 139 5.08 7.95 -17.72
CA VAL A 139 5.71 6.90 -16.91
C VAL A 139 6.74 7.53 -16.00
N MET A 140 6.81 7.06 -14.76
CA MET A 140 7.87 7.48 -13.84
C MET A 140 9.22 6.92 -14.31
N GLU A 141 10.20 7.79 -14.51
CA GLU A 141 11.47 7.39 -15.15
C GLU A 141 12.27 6.39 -14.28
N SER A 142 12.23 6.56 -12.96
CA SER A 142 12.84 5.62 -12.01
C SER A 142 12.20 4.24 -12.08
N GLU A 143 10.87 4.17 -12.16
CA GLU A 143 10.15 2.90 -12.21
C GLU A 143 10.52 2.11 -13.48
N LEU A 144 10.60 2.81 -14.62
CA LEU A 144 11.09 2.20 -15.86
C LEU A 144 12.56 1.77 -15.76
N ALA A 145 13.43 2.60 -15.17
CA ALA A 145 14.85 2.29 -15.03
C ALA A 145 15.07 1.03 -14.16
N ILE A 146 14.34 0.91 -13.05
CA ILE A 146 14.37 -0.26 -12.16
C ILE A 146 13.87 -1.49 -12.91
N ALA A 147 12.73 -1.39 -13.60
CA ALA A 147 12.18 -2.50 -14.39
C ALA A 147 13.16 -3.00 -15.48
N MET A 148 13.96 -2.09 -16.05
CA MET A 148 14.95 -2.43 -17.09
C MET A 148 16.24 -3.05 -16.53
N LYS A 149 16.62 -2.73 -15.29
CA LYS A 149 17.85 -3.18 -14.60
C LYS A 149 17.59 -3.42 -13.11
N PRO A 150 16.81 -4.44 -12.75
CA PRO A 150 16.40 -4.68 -11.36
C PRO A 150 17.60 -4.94 -10.44
N GLU A 151 18.68 -5.55 -10.95
CA GLU A 151 19.93 -5.77 -10.20
C GLU A 151 20.66 -4.49 -9.80
N LYS A 152 20.28 -3.34 -10.39
CA LYS A 152 20.82 -2.01 -10.07
C LYS A 152 19.81 -1.12 -9.36
N ALA A 153 18.70 -1.67 -8.85
CA ALA A 153 17.65 -0.88 -8.22
C ALA A 153 18.21 0.05 -7.12
N SER A 154 18.99 -0.50 -6.19
CA SER A 154 19.58 0.27 -5.10
C SER A 154 20.56 1.34 -5.60
N GLU A 155 21.31 1.12 -6.69
CA GLU A 155 22.16 2.15 -7.33
C GLU A 155 21.32 3.26 -7.98
N ILE A 156 20.21 2.91 -8.64
CA ILE A 156 19.30 3.86 -9.29
C ILE A 156 18.61 4.74 -8.26
N ILE A 157 18.31 4.18 -7.09
CA ILE A 157 17.68 4.87 -5.96
C ILE A 157 18.72 5.74 -5.22
N VAL A 158 19.86 5.16 -4.83
CA VAL A 158 20.94 5.85 -4.09
C VAL A 158 21.66 6.90 -4.94
N GLY A 159 21.78 6.68 -6.25
CA GLY A 159 22.33 7.65 -7.21
C GLY A 159 21.53 8.96 -7.28
N ARG A 160 20.32 8.99 -6.73
CA ARG A 160 19.56 10.22 -6.43
C ARG A 160 19.93 10.75 -5.04
N GLY A 161 21.23 10.91 -4.79
CA GLY A 161 21.79 11.30 -3.49
C GLY A 161 20.93 12.33 -2.77
N LYS A 162 20.77 12.16 -1.44
CA LYS A 162 19.99 12.99 -0.50
C LYS A 162 20.42 14.47 -0.47
N VAL A 163 20.32 15.16 -1.61
CA VAL A 163 20.69 16.55 -1.81
C VAL A 163 19.67 17.17 -2.77
N GLY A 164 18.48 17.47 -2.25
CA GLY A 164 17.41 18.19 -2.95
C GLY A 164 16.01 17.61 -2.75
N PHE A 165 14.98 18.37 -3.16
CA PHE A 165 13.57 17.99 -3.04
C PHE A 165 13.27 16.66 -3.75
N HIS A 166 12.70 15.72 -2.98
CA HIS A 166 12.33 14.37 -3.36
C HIS A 166 11.38 14.34 -4.58
N THR A 167 11.92 14.37 -5.79
CA THR A 167 11.16 14.52 -7.04
C THR A 167 11.35 13.30 -7.95
N TYR A 168 10.25 12.79 -8.50
CA TYR A 168 10.28 11.76 -9.54
C TYR A 168 9.88 12.34 -10.89
N THR A 169 10.85 12.41 -11.81
CA THR A 169 10.64 12.81 -13.19
C THR A 169 9.81 11.78 -13.95
N THR A 170 9.12 12.25 -14.98
CA THR A 170 8.36 11.39 -15.87
C THR A 170 8.82 11.55 -17.31
N ILE A 171 8.53 10.55 -18.12
CA ILE A 171 8.71 10.54 -19.57
C ILE A 171 7.39 10.20 -20.24
N THR A 172 7.23 10.61 -21.50
CA THR A 172 6.03 10.30 -22.27
C THR A 172 5.91 8.80 -22.57
N LEU A 173 4.70 8.33 -22.88
CA LEU A 173 4.49 6.95 -23.33
C LEU A 173 5.39 6.60 -24.53
N ASP A 174 5.49 7.46 -25.54
CA ASP A 174 6.34 7.22 -26.72
C ASP A 174 7.82 7.05 -26.37
N GLU A 175 8.33 7.84 -25.41
CA GLU A 175 9.69 7.70 -24.93
C GLU A 175 9.87 6.42 -24.11
N ALA A 176 8.90 6.08 -23.26
CA ALA A 176 8.91 4.86 -22.48
C ALA A 176 8.87 3.60 -23.35
N LEU A 177 8.05 3.58 -24.41
CA LEU A 177 7.97 2.49 -25.38
C LEU A 177 9.30 2.28 -26.11
N ARG A 178 9.98 3.37 -26.51
CA ARG A 178 11.32 3.29 -27.13
C ARG A 178 12.36 2.74 -26.15
N LYS A 179 12.35 3.17 -24.88
CA LYS A 179 13.30 2.73 -23.85
C LYS A 179 13.02 1.30 -23.35
N GLY A 180 11.75 0.89 -23.28
CA GLY A 180 11.28 -0.35 -22.66
C GLY A 180 10.99 -1.51 -23.62
N ALA A 181 11.28 -1.34 -24.93
CA ALA A 181 10.89 -2.23 -26.04
C ALA A 181 10.87 -3.74 -25.69
N GLY A 182 9.67 -4.25 -25.41
CA GLY A 182 9.38 -5.68 -25.21
C GLY A 182 9.85 -6.30 -23.89
N ARG A 183 10.49 -5.53 -22.98
CA ARG A 183 10.93 -6.01 -21.66
C ARG A 183 9.99 -5.67 -20.53
N VAL A 184 9.10 -4.71 -20.77
CA VAL A 184 8.23 -4.13 -19.77
C VAL A 184 6.78 -4.25 -20.22
N GLU A 185 5.92 -4.61 -19.28
CA GLU A 185 4.47 -4.54 -19.45
C GLU A 185 3.97 -3.25 -18.78
N PHE A 186 3.30 -2.41 -19.56
CA PHE A 186 2.77 -1.14 -19.05
C PHE A 186 1.35 -1.32 -18.53
N ILE A 187 1.13 -1.01 -17.26
CA ILE A 187 -0.16 -1.14 -16.57
C ILE A 187 -0.80 0.24 -16.46
N ARG A 188 -1.97 0.43 -17.05
CA ARG A 188 -2.73 1.68 -16.97
C ARG A 188 -3.10 1.97 -15.51
N TYR A 189 -2.73 3.15 -15.04
CA TYR A 189 -2.92 3.59 -13.67
C TYR A 189 -3.54 4.99 -13.67
N PRO A 190 -4.88 5.11 -13.55
CA PRO A 190 -5.53 6.41 -13.54
C PRO A 190 -5.19 7.19 -12.26
N ILE A 191 -4.77 8.45 -12.40
CA ILE A 191 -4.53 9.33 -11.26
C ILE A 191 -5.86 9.65 -10.58
N LYS A 192 -6.06 9.08 -9.38
CA LYS A 192 -7.28 9.30 -8.59
C LYS A 192 -7.16 10.64 -7.86
N ARG A 193 -8.21 11.47 -7.95
CA ARG A 193 -8.35 12.71 -7.18
C ARG A 193 -9.60 12.67 -6.34
N THR A 194 -9.50 13.10 -5.08
CA THR A 194 -10.69 13.33 -4.25
C THR A 194 -11.05 14.81 -4.25
N LYS A 195 -12.27 15.14 -3.82
CA LYS A 195 -12.73 16.54 -3.70
C LYS A 195 -11.87 17.39 -2.77
N HIS A 196 -11.20 16.77 -1.80
CA HIS A 196 -10.58 17.49 -0.69
C HIS A 196 -9.05 17.37 -0.61
N ARG A 197 -8.49 16.30 -1.19
CA ARG A 197 -7.06 15.95 -1.10
C ARG A 197 -6.62 15.09 -2.31
N ALA A 198 -5.38 15.25 -2.72
CA ALA A 198 -4.63 14.32 -3.55
C ALA A 198 -4.65 12.92 -2.94
N VAL A 199 -4.65 11.90 -3.80
CA VAL A 199 -4.51 10.51 -3.37
C VAL A 199 -3.03 10.16 -3.47
N PRO A 200 -2.35 9.84 -2.35
CA PRO A 200 -0.97 9.36 -2.39
C PRO A 200 -0.84 8.09 -3.23
N ILE A 201 0.25 8.01 -3.95
CA ILE A 201 0.63 6.89 -4.81
C ILE A 201 1.95 6.33 -4.27
N GLU A 202 2.09 5.01 -4.29
CA GLU A 202 3.33 4.35 -3.88
C GLU A 202 4.48 4.80 -4.81
N GLY A 203 5.62 5.13 -4.22
CA GLY A 203 6.82 5.53 -4.93
C GLY A 203 7.43 4.38 -5.73
N PRO A 204 8.52 4.64 -6.47
CA PRO A 204 9.20 3.64 -7.29
C PRO A 204 10.19 2.78 -6.49
N ASP A 205 10.44 3.10 -5.22
CA ASP A 205 11.41 2.40 -4.38
C ASP A 205 10.75 1.17 -3.74
N PRO A 206 11.12 -0.06 -4.14
CA PRO A 206 10.56 -1.27 -3.58
C PRO A 206 11.11 -1.61 -2.19
N GLU A 207 12.21 -0.99 -1.76
CA GLU A 207 12.87 -1.24 -0.47
C GLU A 207 12.35 -0.30 0.63
N ASP A 208 11.71 0.82 0.27
CA ASP A 208 11.11 1.77 1.19
C ASP A 208 9.58 1.69 1.21
N PRO A 209 8.96 1.00 2.20
CA PRO A 209 7.50 0.90 2.32
C PRO A 209 6.83 2.24 2.66
N ASN A 210 7.61 3.27 2.99
CA ASN A 210 7.13 4.63 3.22
C ASN A 210 7.43 5.55 2.02
N SER A 211 7.84 4.99 0.88
CA SER A 211 7.96 5.74 -0.35
C SER A 211 6.56 6.05 -0.87
N TRP A 212 6.06 7.25 -0.59
CA TRP A 212 4.79 7.76 -1.10
C TRP A 212 5.03 9.04 -1.86
N CYS A 213 4.24 9.28 -2.90
CA CYS A 213 4.32 10.49 -3.71
C CYS A 213 2.95 10.96 -4.19
N ILE A 214 2.88 12.23 -4.56
CA ILE A 214 1.72 12.85 -5.20
C ILE A 214 2.17 13.64 -6.42
N LEU A 215 1.26 13.87 -7.36
CA LEU A 215 1.56 14.70 -8.52
C LEU A 215 1.86 16.14 -8.07
N ALA A 216 2.91 16.75 -8.62
CA ALA A 216 3.35 18.08 -8.19
C ALA A 216 2.26 19.15 -8.35
N VAL A 217 1.42 19.04 -9.38
CA VAL A 217 0.26 19.94 -9.55
C VAL A 217 -0.77 19.80 -8.43
N ASP A 218 -1.01 18.57 -7.94
CA ASP A 218 -1.94 18.33 -6.85
C ASP A 218 -1.37 18.84 -5.52
N ALA A 219 -0.08 18.61 -5.28
CA ALA A 219 0.65 19.16 -4.15
C ALA A 219 0.61 20.70 -4.14
N PHE A 220 0.77 21.32 -5.31
CA PHE A 220 0.67 22.77 -5.47
C PHE A 220 -0.71 23.27 -5.05
N PHE A 221 -1.79 22.65 -5.54
CA PHE A 221 -3.15 23.05 -5.18
C PHE A 221 -3.45 22.85 -3.69
N GLU A 222 -2.96 21.77 -3.07
CA GLU A 222 -3.09 21.56 -1.63
C GLU A 222 -2.36 22.63 -0.83
N TYR A 223 -1.12 22.91 -1.20
CA TYR A 223 -0.30 23.91 -0.54
C TYR A 223 -0.91 25.30 -0.66
N MET A 224 -1.32 25.70 -1.87
CA MET A 224 -1.99 26.98 -2.10
C MET A 224 -3.31 27.08 -1.34
N LYS A 225 -4.11 26.02 -1.29
CA LYS A 225 -5.32 25.97 -0.47
C LYS A 225 -5.01 26.18 1.01
N SER A 226 -3.96 25.53 1.52
CA SER A 226 -3.50 25.68 2.91
C SER A 226 -3.06 27.13 3.21
N ILE A 227 -2.25 27.74 2.34
CA ILE A 227 -1.83 29.15 2.46
C ILE A 227 -3.04 30.10 2.48
N ILE A 228 -3.95 29.95 1.52
CA ILE A 228 -5.04 30.91 1.30
C ILE A 228 -6.10 30.76 2.39
N THR A 229 -6.51 29.53 2.69
CA THR A 229 -7.68 29.29 3.55
C THR A 229 -7.30 28.89 4.98
N GLY A 230 -6.20 28.15 5.14
CA GLY A 230 -5.69 27.72 6.44
C GLY A 230 -4.91 28.83 7.14
N PHE A 231 -3.82 29.28 6.52
CA PHE A 231 -2.99 30.35 7.06
C PHE A 231 -3.62 31.73 6.91
N LYS A 232 -4.51 31.91 5.93
CA LYS A 232 -5.19 33.19 5.65
C LYS A 232 -4.16 34.30 5.41
N ILE A 233 -3.14 33.98 4.60
CA ILE A 233 -1.98 34.86 4.44
C ILE A 233 -2.38 36.26 3.96
N PHE A 234 -3.36 36.35 3.04
CA PHE A 234 -3.83 37.62 2.50
C PHE A 234 -4.58 38.46 3.53
N GLN A 235 -5.19 37.83 4.54
CA GLN A 235 -5.86 38.53 5.63
C GLN A 235 -4.87 38.94 6.73
N LYS A 236 -3.87 38.11 7.02
CA LYS A 236 -2.88 38.36 8.08
C LYS A 236 -1.79 39.34 7.66
N CYS A 237 -1.36 39.26 6.41
CA CYS A 237 -0.29 40.09 5.86
C CYS A 237 -0.83 41.39 5.24
N GLY A 238 -2.07 41.82 5.47
CA GLY A 238 -2.57 43.15 5.08
C GLY A 238 -2.19 43.64 3.67
N THR A 239 -2.03 44.96 3.48
CA THR A 239 -1.70 45.58 2.18
C THR A 239 -0.45 46.48 2.21
N SER A 240 0.38 46.42 3.26
CA SER A 240 1.60 47.24 3.33
C SER A 240 2.73 46.64 2.48
N ALA A 241 3.67 47.50 2.04
CA ALA A 241 4.82 47.10 1.21
C ALA A 241 5.72 46.06 1.90
N ASP A 242 5.92 46.15 3.23
CA ASP A 242 6.72 45.18 3.99
C ASP A 242 6.15 43.76 3.95
N ASN A 243 4.83 43.64 3.76
CA ASN A 243 4.15 42.36 3.66
C ASN A 243 4.28 41.72 2.26
N PHE A 244 4.59 42.51 1.22
CA PHE A 244 4.90 41.98 -0.11
C PHE A 244 6.27 41.29 -0.17
N ALA A 245 7.26 41.76 0.60
CA ALA A 245 8.55 41.09 0.72
C ALA A 245 8.41 39.67 1.31
N PHE A 246 7.45 39.46 2.22
CA PHE A 246 7.15 38.13 2.76
C PHE A 246 6.60 37.17 1.71
N PHE A 247 5.77 37.65 0.78
CA PHE A 247 5.29 36.85 -0.35
C PHE A 247 6.43 36.45 -1.28
N GLU A 248 7.38 37.35 -1.53
CA GLU A 248 8.55 37.05 -2.36
C GLU A 248 9.34 35.86 -1.79
N VAL A 249 9.60 35.83 -0.49
CA VAL A 249 10.28 34.69 0.17
C VAL A 249 9.50 33.38 0.00
N ILE A 250 8.18 33.42 0.14
CA ILE A 250 7.33 32.23 -0.03
C ILE A 250 7.37 31.76 -1.49
N PHE A 251 7.21 32.66 -2.46
CA PHE A 251 7.20 32.29 -3.87
C PHE A 251 8.56 31.81 -4.35
N LEU A 252 9.67 32.38 -3.85
CA LEU A 252 11.01 31.86 -4.10
C LEU A 252 11.16 30.41 -3.61
N GLY A 253 10.71 30.12 -2.39
CA GLY A 253 10.71 28.75 -1.88
C GLY A 253 9.80 27.81 -2.69
N LEU A 254 8.69 28.32 -3.22
CA LEU A 254 7.82 27.55 -4.11
C LEU A 254 8.49 27.23 -5.44
N GLU A 255 9.25 28.15 -6.02
CA GLU A 255 9.93 27.92 -7.31
C GLU A 255 11.02 26.84 -7.21
N GLU A 256 11.59 26.60 -6.03
CA GLU A 256 12.53 25.49 -5.81
C GLU A 256 11.87 24.10 -5.94
N VAL A 257 10.57 24.01 -5.59
CA VAL A 257 9.79 22.76 -5.58
C VAL A 257 8.92 22.63 -6.83
N PHE A 258 8.18 23.69 -7.15
CA PHE A 258 7.23 23.82 -8.25
C PHE A 258 7.89 24.53 -9.42
N LYS A 259 8.51 23.77 -10.31
CA LYS A 259 9.37 24.30 -11.37
C LYS A 259 8.51 24.86 -12.52
N PRO A 260 8.35 26.19 -12.67
CA PRO A 260 7.38 26.78 -13.60
C PRO A 260 7.72 26.54 -15.08
N LYS A 261 8.99 26.21 -15.36
CA LYS A 261 9.48 25.92 -16.72
C LYS A 261 9.34 24.45 -17.11
N VAL A 262 9.02 23.57 -16.16
CA VAL A 262 8.86 22.13 -16.42
C VAL A 262 7.43 21.89 -16.90
N LYS A 263 7.30 21.47 -18.15
CA LYS A 263 6.00 21.16 -18.77
C LYS A 263 5.58 19.70 -18.60
N SER A 264 6.54 18.82 -18.33
CA SER A 264 6.24 17.41 -18.06
C SER A 264 5.69 17.25 -16.64
N PRO A 265 4.71 16.37 -16.43
CA PRO A 265 4.30 15.97 -15.10
C PRO A 265 5.48 15.42 -14.29
N TYR A 266 5.45 15.61 -12.98
CA TYR A 266 6.41 14.99 -12.08
C TYR A 266 5.76 14.80 -10.71
N PHE A 267 6.34 13.91 -9.92
CA PHE A 267 5.85 13.60 -8.58
C PHE A 267 6.76 14.20 -7.51
N LEU A 268 6.15 14.54 -6.38
CA LEU A 268 6.83 14.89 -5.14
C LEU A 268 6.64 13.74 -4.15
N GLN A 269 7.72 13.24 -3.57
CA GLN A 269 7.64 12.31 -2.44
C GLN A 269 7.24 13.08 -1.17
N ILE A 270 6.37 12.47 -0.38
CA ILE A 270 5.68 13.05 0.79
C ILE A 270 5.98 12.31 2.08
#